data_AF-A0A838QH12-F1
#
_entry.id   AF-A0A838QH12-F1
#
_cell.length_a   1.000
_cell.length_b   1.000
_cell.length_c   1.000
_cell.angle_alpha   90.00
_cell.angle_beta   90.00
_cell.angle_gamma   90.00
#
_symmetry.space_group_name_H-M   'P 1'
#
loop_
_entity.id
_entity.type
_entity.pdbx_description
1 polymer ?
#
loop_
_entity_poly.entity_id
_entity_poly.type
_entity_poly.pdbx_seq_one_letter_code
_entity_poly.pdbx_strand_id
1 'polypeptide(L)'
;MSDTEMMRFMASCMLTEGPAPSVETPLHSLLPYRVIAHTHDVPTMSLTNIRDAEAERLVGELFDGRIVYVPYVRPGFPLAQAVGQMVGPADGRTVGRIPAEAIGLALAHHGLVVWGNDAEQCYERLLEVIARMDDYLATKRTARPAVHSSVRAPVRPSARLAEIVLPVVRGALGAPDRVLLHYDDGDDVLASLAQERMPELARRGMATPEHLLRAGRLPVWLDLDPSAPDDAIVEQVRSQLAAARAEYEEYHRRNAGAGDRPLDDWAKVVLAPGLGIITAFTDKRNAVTANLCYRATLESIANAEAVDRFEFIAEADVYEFERWPLERRKVEEQVAKEKAAKLIPRHIAVIIGGGSGIGAAAARRFAEEGAHVVVADLDGDMSGAVAREVASKFPGRAVAAATDVRDDASLDALFRQTVLEFGGLDCLFYTAGLPPRFAPITEIRRDDLQRQLEVHYLGAVQAIGRAAVVMRRQGLGGSIVASVSKAALVPGRDAVAYGGSKAALLQALRVAAVELGGDGIRVNAINADQIETPLFLEFVRERAASRGVTVEEQLAVYRSRNLMGVTLIPPEAVADLAVLLASDRFRFTTGDILTVDGGLPEAFPR
;
A
#
# COMPACT_ATOMS: atom_id res chain seq x y z
N MET A 1 11.34 31.09 -19.34
CA MET A 1 10.03 30.47 -19.05
C MET A 1 10.19 29.70 -17.76
N SER A 2 9.30 29.88 -16.79
CA SER A 2 9.23 29.04 -15.58
C SER A 2 8.63 27.67 -15.90
N ASP A 3 8.86 26.66 -15.05
CA ASP A 3 8.28 25.32 -15.23
C ASP A 3 6.74 25.37 -15.33
N THR A 4 6.11 26.28 -14.59
CA THR A 4 4.65 26.46 -14.62
C THR A 4 4.18 27.01 -15.97
N GLU A 5 4.88 28.00 -16.53
CA GLU A 5 4.57 28.53 -17.87
C GLU A 5 4.81 27.47 -18.95
N MET A 6 5.88 26.67 -18.81
CA MET A 6 6.20 25.56 -19.70
C MET A 6 5.12 24.49 -19.70
N MET A 7 4.70 24.04 -18.52
CA MET A 7 3.62 23.04 -18.41
C MET A 7 2.29 23.56 -18.95
N ARG A 8 1.95 24.84 -18.71
CA ARG A 8 0.74 25.45 -19.30
C ARG A 8 0.82 25.49 -20.82
N PHE A 9 1.97 25.87 -21.36
CA PHE A 9 2.21 25.87 -22.80
C PHE A 9 2.05 24.45 -23.37
N MET A 10 2.73 23.45 -22.80
CA MET A 10 2.63 22.07 -23.26
C MET A 10 1.20 21.51 -23.15
N ALA A 11 0.48 21.82 -22.07
CA ALA A 11 -0.92 21.45 -21.93
C ALA A 11 -1.81 22.10 -23.01
N SER A 12 -1.53 23.35 -23.40
CA SER A 12 -2.24 24.02 -24.51
C SER A 12 -1.94 23.42 -25.89
N CYS A 13 -0.86 22.67 -26.02
CA CYS A 13 -0.48 21.98 -27.24
C CYS A 13 -1.01 20.53 -27.32
N MET A 14 -1.69 20.03 -26.28
CA MET A 14 -2.28 18.69 -26.31
C MET A 14 -3.41 18.60 -27.34
N LEU A 15 -3.33 17.60 -28.22
CA LEU A 15 -4.34 17.37 -29.27
C LEU A 15 -5.54 16.57 -28.79
N THR A 16 -5.39 15.82 -27.69
CA THR A 16 -6.42 14.97 -27.10
C THR A 16 -6.33 15.04 -25.58
N GLU A 17 -7.44 14.77 -24.89
CA GLU A 17 -7.38 14.51 -23.46
C GLU A 17 -6.47 13.30 -23.18
N GLY A 18 -5.66 13.39 -22.14
CA GLY A 18 -4.64 12.41 -21.83
C GLY A 18 -3.83 12.78 -20.58
N PRO A 19 -2.85 11.95 -20.19
CA PRO A 19 -1.95 12.28 -19.09
C PRO A 19 -1.20 13.58 -19.40
N ALA A 20 -0.88 14.34 -18.35
CA ALA A 20 -0.09 15.55 -18.49
C ALA A 20 1.28 15.24 -19.16
N PRO A 21 1.77 16.10 -20.06
CA PRO A 21 3.06 15.90 -20.72
C PRO A 21 4.20 15.87 -19.69
N SER A 22 5.29 15.18 -20.04
CA SER A 22 6.49 15.14 -19.19
C SER A 22 7.14 16.52 -19.15
N VAL A 23 7.75 16.84 -18.01
CA VAL A 23 8.61 18.00 -17.83
C VAL A 23 9.84 17.96 -18.75
N GLU A 24 10.24 16.76 -19.19
CA GLU A 24 11.32 16.53 -20.14
C GLU A 24 10.88 16.57 -21.60
N THR A 25 9.60 16.76 -21.92
CA THR A 25 9.14 16.87 -23.31
C THR A 25 9.95 17.89 -24.14
N PRO A 26 10.36 19.06 -23.61
CA PRO A 26 11.21 20.01 -24.35
C PRO A 26 12.60 19.45 -24.70
N LEU A 27 13.24 18.71 -23.79
CA LEU A 27 14.53 18.05 -24.04
C LEU A 27 14.43 17.14 -25.27
N HIS A 28 13.39 16.29 -25.31
CA HIS A 28 13.15 15.40 -26.43
C HIS A 28 12.85 16.15 -27.74
N SER A 29 12.16 17.30 -27.67
CA SER A 29 11.79 18.06 -28.87
C SER A 29 12.94 18.82 -29.52
N LEU A 30 14.01 19.11 -28.76
CA LEU A 30 15.16 19.85 -29.23
C LEU A 30 16.23 18.95 -29.87
N LEU A 31 16.19 17.66 -29.56
CA LEU A 31 17.07 16.67 -30.17
C LEU A 31 16.58 16.35 -31.60
N PRO A 32 17.41 16.50 -32.65
CA PRO A 32 16.98 16.38 -34.04
C PRO A 32 16.83 14.92 -34.51
N TYR A 33 16.58 13.98 -33.58
CA TYR A 33 16.57 12.54 -33.85
C TYR A 33 15.15 11.99 -33.87
N ARG A 34 14.92 11.02 -34.75
CA ARG A 34 13.57 10.51 -35.03
C ARG A 34 13.00 9.65 -33.90
N VAL A 35 13.82 8.80 -33.30
CA VAL A 35 13.41 7.96 -32.16
C VAL A 35 14.41 8.13 -31.04
N ILE A 36 13.92 8.45 -29.85
CA ILE A 36 14.70 8.71 -28.65
C ILE A 36 14.15 7.83 -27.53
N ALA A 37 15.03 7.05 -26.90
CA ALA A 37 14.78 6.36 -25.65
C ALA A 37 15.42 7.13 -24.49
N HIS A 38 14.74 7.17 -23.35
CA HIS A 38 15.23 7.81 -22.14
C HIS A 38 14.95 6.90 -20.95
N THR A 39 16.02 6.48 -20.27
CA THR A 39 15.98 5.55 -19.14
C THR A 39 16.66 6.12 -17.89
N HIS A 40 16.25 5.60 -16.74
CA HIS A 40 16.90 5.83 -15.45
C HIS A 40 17.45 4.50 -14.93
N ASP A 41 18.27 3.83 -15.74
CA ASP A 41 18.82 2.52 -15.42
C ASP A 41 19.97 2.60 -14.40
N VAL A 42 20.09 1.54 -13.58
CA VAL A 42 21.09 1.45 -12.52
C VAL A 42 22.52 1.57 -13.05
N PRO A 43 22.94 0.92 -14.15
CA PRO A 43 24.31 1.04 -14.66
C PRO A 43 24.70 2.47 -15.01
N THR A 44 23.83 3.21 -15.72
CA THR A 44 24.08 4.61 -16.05
C THR A 44 24.24 5.44 -14.78
N MET A 45 23.26 5.36 -13.87
CA MET A 45 23.31 6.14 -12.64
C MET A 45 24.52 5.82 -11.76
N SER A 46 24.98 4.58 -11.78
CA SER A 46 26.18 4.16 -11.04
C SER A 46 27.46 4.84 -11.56
N LEU A 47 27.49 5.18 -12.85
CA LEU A 47 28.64 5.83 -13.50
C LEU A 47 28.49 7.35 -13.59
N THR A 48 27.25 7.87 -13.56
CA THR A 48 26.98 9.31 -13.71
C THR A 48 26.71 10.01 -12.38
N ASN A 49 26.60 9.27 -11.27
CA ASN A 49 26.49 9.83 -9.92
C ASN A 49 27.80 9.71 -9.13
N ILE A 50 28.92 9.92 -9.80
CA ILE A 50 30.24 10.10 -9.19
C ILE A 50 30.75 11.50 -9.55
N ARG A 51 31.97 11.84 -9.14
CA ARG A 51 32.59 13.12 -9.49
C ARG A 51 32.56 13.35 -11.00
N ASP A 52 32.05 14.51 -11.42
CA ASP A 52 31.86 14.89 -12.83
C ASP A 52 33.09 14.57 -13.70
N ALA A 53 34.29 14.94 -13.25
CA ALA A 53 35.53 14.73 -14.01
C ALA A 53 35.84 13.24 -14.26
N GLU A 54 35.48 12.37 -13.32
CA GLU A 54 35.67 10.93 -13.48
C GLU A 54 34.55 10.30 -14.31
N ALA A 55 33.31 10.73 -14.12
CA ALA A 55 32.17 10.31 -14.93
C ALA A 55 32.38 10.64 -16.42
N GLU A 56 32.78 11.87 -16.72
CA GLU A 56 33.08 12.34 -18.08
C GLU A 56 34.18 11.49 -18.73
N ARG A 57 35.28 11.24 -18.00
CA ARG A 57 36.39 10.40 -18.45
C ARG A 57 35.93 8.98 -18.75
N LEU A 58 35.20 8.35 -17.82
CA LEU A 58 34.75 6.97 -17.96
C LEU A 58 33.75 6.79 -19.08
N VAL A 59 32.75 7.68 -19.20
CA VAL A 59 31.77 7.64 -20.28
C VAL A 59 32.46 7.84 -21.64
N GLY A 60 33.37 8.81 -21.73
CA GLY A 60 34.14 9.06 -22.96
C GLY A 60 34.96 7.85 -23.39
N GLU A 61 35.71 7.23 -22.47
CA GLU A 61 36.52 6.03 -22.72
C GLU A 61 35.67 4.79 -23.02
N LEU A 62 34.59 4.57 -22.27
CA LEU A 62 33.73 3.40 -22.43
C LEU A 62 32.99 3.40 -23.75
N PHE A 63 32.69 4.57 -24.33
CA PHE A 63 31.90 4.64 -25.55
C PHE A 63 32.66 5.18 -26.75
N ASP A 64 33.98 5.37 -26.63
CA ASP A 64 34.83 5.94 -27.66
C ASP A 64 34.27 7.29 -28.16
N GLY A 65 33.75 8.11 -27.24
CA GLY A 65 33.09 9.38 -27.53
C GLY A 65 31.68 9.31 -28.13
N ARG A 66 31.12 8.12 -28.37
CA ARG A 66 29.75 7.95 -28.94
C ARG A 66 28.64 8.30 -27.96
N ILE A 67 28.91 8.31 -26.66
CA ILE A 67 28.01 8.81 -25.61
C ILE A 67 28.66 10.05 -25.00
N VAL A 68 27.92 11.15 -24.95
CA VAL A 68 28.41 12.42 -24.42
C VAL A 68 27.95 12.57 -22.98
N TYR A 69 28.89 12.82 -22.07
CA TYR A 69 28.56 13.16 -20.69
C TYR A 69 28.03 14.59 -20.60
N VAL A 70 26.95 14.79 -19.85
CA VAL A 70 26.41 16.11 -19.53
C VAL A 70 26.44 16.27 -18.02
N PRO A 71 27.23 17.23 -17.48
CA PRO A 71 27.23 17.56 -16.06
C PRO A 71 25.84 17.91 -15.56
N TYR A 72 25.66 17.88 -14.24
CA TYR A 72 24.34 18.05 -13.66
C TYR A 72 23.73 19.40 -14.02
N VAL A 73 22.57 19.35 -14.67
CA VAL A 73 21.69 20.48 -14.90
C VAL A 73 20.31 20.08 -14.41
N ARG A 74 19.65 21.00 -13.71
CA ARG A 74 18.30 20.79 -13.20
C ARG A 74 17.36 20.30 -14.31
N PRO A 75 16.72 19.12 -14.13
CA PRO A 75 15.67 18.60 -15.01
C PRO A 75 14.57 19.61 -15.35
N GLY A 76 13.99 19.48 -16.54
CA GLY A 76 13.02 20.40 -17.11
C GLY A 76 13.62 21.41 -18.10
N PHE A 77 13.13 22.65 -18.07
CA PHE A 77 13.54 23.68 -19.04
C PHE A 77 15.04 24.00 -19.03
N PRO A 78 15.73 24.10 -17.87
CA PRO A 78 17.17 24.37 -17.85
C PRO A 78 17.99 23.29 -18.56
N LEU A 79 17.69 22.01 -18.30
CA LEU A 79 18.33 20.88 -18.97
C LEU A 79 18.05 20.89 -20.48
N ALA A 80 16.80 21.15 -20.87
CA ALA A 80 16.45 21.28 -22.29
C ALA A 80 17.23 22.40 -22.99
N GLN A 81 17.42 23.56 -22.33
CA GLN A 81 18.23 24.66 -22.87
C GLN A 81 19.72 24.28 -22.98
N ALA A 82 20.28 23.63 -21.96
CA ALA A 82 21.66 23.18 -21.98
C ALA A 82 21.90 22.22 -23.16
N VAL A 83 21.06 21.19 -23.30
CA VAL A 83 21.16 20.23 -24.41
C VAL A 83 20.88 20.89 -25.76
N GLY A 84 19.92 21.80 -25.85
CA GLY A 84 19.62 22.55 -27.07
C GLY A 84 20.80 23.40 -27.57
N GLN A 85 21.60 23.96 -26.66
CA GLN A 85 22.83 24.68 -27.03
C GLN A 85 23.86 23.74 -27.65
N MET A 86 23.92 22.48 -27.22
CA MET A 86 24.86 21.48 -27.76
C MET A 86 24.52 21.05 -29.21
N VAL A 87 23.31 21.35 -29.70
CA VAL A 87 22.79 20.99 -31.05
C VAL A 87 23.01 22.11 -32.11
N GLY A 88 23.22 23.37 -31.71
CA GLY A 88 23.21 24.55 -32.60
C GLY A 88 24.45 24.77 -33.51
N PRO A 89 24.35 25.65 -34.54
CA PRO A 89 25.47 26.03 -35.43
C PRO A 89 26.59 26.76 -34.68
N ALA A 90 27.82 26.72 -35.22
CA ALA A 90 29.03 27.15 -34.50
C ALA A 90 29.12 28.68 -34.50
N ASP A 91 28.61 29.32 -33.46
CA ASP A 91 28.62 30.79 -33.32
C ASP A 91 29.63 31.29 -32.27
N GLY A 92 30.49 30.40 -31.76
CA GLY A 92 31.57 30.74 -30.82
C GLY A 92 31.12 30.97 -29.38
N ARG A 93 29.83 30.76 -29.07
CA ARG A 93 29.28 30.81 -27.69
C ARG A 93 28.98 29.43 -27.11
N THR A 94 29.15 28.38 -27.90
CA THR A 94 28.77 26.99 -27.59
C THR A 94 29.89 26.24 -26.85
N VAL A 95 29.61 25.73 -25.65
CA VAL A 95 30.49 24.81 -24.91
C VAL A 95 29.90 23.39 -25.02
N GLY A 96 30.70 22.39 -25.38
CA GLY A 96 30.31 20.97 -25.40
C GLY A 96 29.29 20.57 -26.49
N ARG A 97 29.71 20.49 -27.77
CA ARG A 97 28.83 20.04 -28.87
C ARG A 97 28.52 18.55 -28.80
N ILE A 98 27.34 18.14 -29.26
CA ILE A 98 27.05 16.74 -29.58
C ILE A 98 27.78 16.38 -30.89
N PRO A 99 28.73 15.43 -30.88
CA PRO A 99 29.40 14.96 -32.09
C PRO A 99 28.42 14.35 -33.10
N ALA A 100 28.75 14.37 -34.39
CA ALA A 100 27.87 13.84 -35.43
C ALA A 100 27.68 12.32 -35.31
N GLU A 101 28.69 11.63 -34.79
CA GLU A 101 28.75 10.21 -34.51
C GLU A 101 28.11 9.79 -33.18
N ALA A 102 27.69 10.77 -32.37
CA ALA A 102 27.08 10.46 -31.08
C ALA A 102 25.75 9.73 -31.27
N ILE A 103 25.50 8.78 -30.37
CA ILE A 103 24.29 7.96 -30.33
C ILE A 103 23.46 8.18 -29.05
N GLY A 104 23.99 8.96 -28.10
CA GLY A 104 23.32 9.22 -26.82
C GLY A 104 24.01 10.26 -25.94
N LEU A 105 23.33 10.61 -24.85
CA LEU A 105 23.82 11.44 -23.74
C LEU A 105 23.73 10.65 -22.43
N ALA A 106 24.77 10.72 -21.61
CA ALA A 106 24.74 10.28 -20.22
C ALA A 106 24.63 11.52 -19.32
N LEU A 107 23.50 11.66 -18.64
CA LEU A 107 23.15 12.85 -17.86
C LEU A 107 23.44 12.60 -16.37
N ALA A 108 24.27 13.45 -15.77
CA ALA A 108 24.60 13.36 -14.33
C ALA A 108 23.35 13.49 -13.45
N HIS A 109 23.23 12.65 -12.42
CA HIS A 109 22.07 12.59 -11.51
C HIS A 109 20.69 12.54 -12.20
N HIS A 110 20.62 12.02 -13.42
CA HIS A 110 19.37 11.95 -14.18
C HIS A 110 19.21 10.59 -14.85
N GLY A 111 19.87 10.35 -15.99
CA GLY A 111 19.62 9.15 -16.78
C GLY A 111 20.37 9.10 -18.10
N LEU A 112 19.98 8.12 -18.92
CA LEU A 112 20.55 7.86 -20.25
C LEU A 112 19.55 8.27 -21.32
N VAL A 113 20.02 9.00 -22.33
CA VAL A 113 19.25 9.31 -23.53
C VAL A 113 19.95 8.68 -24.72
N VAL A 114 19.28 7.83 -25.49
CA VAL A 114 19.82 7.17 -26.69
C VAL A 114 18.90 7.41 -27.86
N TRP A 115 19.44 7.52 -29.07
CA TRP A 115 18.65 7.72 -30.28
C TRP A 115 18.96 6.75 -31.42
N GLY A 116 17.99 6.59 -32.32
CA GLY A 116 18.06 5.79 -33.52
C GLY A 116 17.23 6.38 -34.67
N ASN A 117 17.48 5.86 -35.88
CA ASN A 117 16.71 6.19 -37.08
C ASN A 117 15.30 5.58 -37.04
N ASP A 118 15.13 4.49 -36.30
CA ASP A 118 13.88 3.79 -36.02
C ASP A 118 13.91 3.18 -34.61
N ALA A 119 12.79 2.56 -34.22
CA ALA A 119 12.61 2.01 -32.86
C ALA A 119 13.50 0.80 -32.58
N GLU A 120 13.74 -0.04 -33.58
CA GLU A 120 14.58 -1.24 -33.45
C GLU A 120 16.02 -0.83 -33.19
N GLN A 121 16.59 0.04 -34.04
CA GLN A 121 17.94 0.56 -33.87
C GLN A 121 18.11 1.32 -32.54
N CYS A 122 17.13 2.13 -32.14
CA CYS A 122 17.19 2.85 -30.87
C CYS A 122 17.23 1.88 -29.68
N TYR A 123 16.42 0.82 -29.71
CA TYR A 123 16.38 -0.20 -28.68
C TYR A 123 17.67 -1.03 -28.63
N GLU A 124 18.21 -1.45 -29.78
CA GLU A 124 19.50 -2.16 -29.85
C GLU A 124 20.65 -1.34 -29.27
N ARG A 125 20.72 -0.05 -29.62
CA ARG A 125 21.73 0.87 -29.06
C ARG A 125 21.56 1.06 -27.56
N LEU A 126 20.32 1.17 -27.08
CA LEU A 126 20.05 1.27 -25.65
C LEU A 126 20.60 0.04 -24.91
N LEU A 127 20.32 -1.16 -25.42
CA LEU A 127 20.84 -2.40 -24.84
C LEU A 127 22.37 -2.50 -24.92
N GLU A 128 22.99 -2.10 -26.04
CA GLU A 128 24.45 -2.04 -26.19
C GLU A 128 25.08 -1.16 -25.11
N VAL A 129 24.53 0.05 -24.92
CA VAL A 129 25.06 1.03 -23.97
C VAL A 129 24.93 0.53 -22.54
N ILE A 130 23.75 0.08 -22.14
CA ILE A 130 23.50 -0.43 -20.78
C ILE A 130 24.37 -1.66 -20.48
N ALA A 131 24.44 -2.62 -21.41
CA ALA A 131 25.24 -3.83 -21.22
C ALA A 131 26.74 -3.52 -21.03
N ARG A 132 27.28 -2.58 -21.82
CA ARG A 132 28.69 -2.18 -21.70
C ARG A 132 29.00 -1.48 -20.37
N MET A 133 28.06 -0.68 -19.84
CA MET A 133 28.21 -0.09 -18.51
C MET A 133 28.14 -1.18 -17.42
N ASP A 134 27.20 -2.12 -17.54
CA ASP A 134 27.01 -3.19 -16.56
C ASP A 134 28.23 -4.14 -16.50
N ASP A 135 28.76 -4.54 -17.66
CA ASP A 135 29.99 -5.32 -17.77
C ASP A 135 31.16 -4.61 -17.06
N TYR A 136 31.31 -3.30 -17.29
CA TYR A 136 32.34 -2.51 -16.62
C TYR A 136 32.16 -2.51 -15.09
N LEU A 137 30.95 -2.26 -14.59
CA LEU A 137 30.66 -2.24 -13.16
C LEU A 137 30.90 -3.61 -12.51
N ALA A 138 30.56 -4.71 -13.19
CA ALA A 138 30.84 -6.07 -12.73
C ALA A 138 32.35 -6.31 -12.55
N THR A 139 33.20 -5.82 -13.46
CA THR A 139 34.66 -5.91 -13.30
C THR A 139 35.19 -5.10 -12.11
N LYS A 140 34.54 -3.99 -11.75
CA LYS A 140 34.97 -3.16 -10.61
C LYS A 140 34.55 -3.74 -9.27
N ARG A 141 33.32 -4.28 -9.17
CA ARG A 141 32.82 -5.00 -8.00
C ARG A 141 33.78 -6.15 -7.59
N THR A 142 34.28 -6.90 -8.55
CA THR A 142 35.23 -8.02 -8.31
C THR A 142 36.62 -7.55 -7.90
N ALA A 143 37.11 -6.41 -8.43
CA ALA A 143 38.44 -5.89 -8.14
C ALA A 143 38.57 -5.17 -6.79
N ARG A 144 37.48 -4.59 -6.26
CA ARG A 144 37.45 -3.89 -4.97
C ARG A 144 36.39 -4.46 -4.02
N PRO A 145 36.59 -5.69 -3.52
CA PRO A 145 35.67 -6.29 -2.54
C PRO A 145 35.68 -5.61 -1.16
N ALA A 146 36.59 -4.66 -0.90
CA ALA A 146 36.77 -4.04 0.41
C ALA A 146 35.62 -3.12 0.86
N VAL A 147 34.73 -2.68 -0.03
CA VAL A 147 33.46 -2.02 0.35
C VAL A 147 32.39 -3.05 0.75
N HIS A 148 32.62 -4.33 0.40
CA HIS A 148 31.74 -5.47 0.67
C HIS A 148 32.27 -6.43 1.76
N SER A 149 33.36 -6.08 2.48
CA SER A 149 34.12 -7.08 3.27
C SER A 149 33.70 -7.25 4.74
N SER A 150 32.99 -6.30 5.35
CA SER A 150 32.40 -6.45 6.69
C SER A 150 30.88 -6.62 6.59
N VAL A 151 30.46 -7.79 6.16
CA VAL A 151 29.05 -8.19 6.23
C VAL A 151 28.79 -8.64 7.67
N ARG A 152 27.95 -7.90 8.42
CA ARG A 152 27.32 -8.51 9.61
C ARG A 152 26.53 -9.71 9.11
N ALA A 153 26.71 -10.88 9.71
CA ALA A 153 26.03 -12.10 9.24
C ALA A 153 24.54 -11.82 9.05
N PRO A 154 23.98 -11.98 7.84
CA PRO A 154 22.59 -11.66 7.57
C PRO A 154 21.73 -12.63 8.38
N VAL A 155 21.09 -12.13 9.44
CA VAL A 155 20.09 -12.88 10.19
C VAL A 155 18.78 -12.65 9.46
N ARG A 156 18.17 -13.73 8.94
CA ARG A 156 16.83 -13.62 8.37
C ARG A 156 15.87 -13.14 9.46
N PRO A 157 15.07 -12.08 9.21
CA PRO A 157 14.04 -11.66 10.14
C PRO A 157 13.11 -12.82 10.46
N SER A 158 12.74 -12.94 11.73
CA SER A 158 11.55 -13.72 12.07
C SER A 158 10.31 -12.99 11.54
N ALA A 159 9.32 -13.71 11.02
CA ALA A 159 8.02 -13.14 10.64
C ALA A 159 7.40 -12.29 11.77
N ARG A 160 7.67 -12.68 13.04
CA ARG A 160 7.31 -11.94 14.25
C ARG A 160 7.79 -10.48 14.21
N LEU A 161 9.02 -10.21 13.77
CA LEU A 161 9.55 -8.84 13.79
C LEU A 161 8.77 -7.94 12.83
N ALA A 162 8.50 -8.42 11.61
CA ALA A 162 7.69 -7.71 10.63
C ALA A 162 6.26 -7.44 11.14
N GLU A 163 5.62 -8.44 11.77
CA GLU A 163 4.28 -8.32 12.38
C GLU A 163 4.19 -7.25 13.48
N ILE A 164 5.30 -6.98 14.17
CA ILE A 164 5.38 -5.95 15.22
C ILE A 164 5.69 -4.57 14.61
N VAL A 165 6.67 -4.49 13.70
CA VAL A 165 7.21 -3.22 13.20
C VAL A 165 6.28 -2.56 12.18
N LEU A 166 5.71 -3.32 11.25
CA LEU A 166 4.95 -2.75 10.12
C LEU A 166 3.75 -1.89 10.58
N PRO A 167 2.90 -2.32 11.53
CA PRO A 167 1.78 -1.49 11.99
C PRO A 167 2.25 -0.18 12.63
N VAL A 168 3.35 -0.20 13.39
CA VAL A 168 3.90 1.00 14.04
C VAL A 168 4.44 1.98 12.99
N VAL A 169 5.18 1.48 11.99
CA VAL A 169 5.67 2.28 10.86
C VAL A 169 4.49 2.89 10.08
N ARG A 170 3.46 2.09 9.80
CA ARG A 170 2.24 2.55 9.12
C ARG A 170 1.55 3.66 9.89
N GLY A 171 1.45 3.54 11.21
CA GLY A 171 0.87 4.56 12.08
C GLY A 171 1.60 5.90 11.98
N ALA A 172 2.93 5.87 12.08
CA ALA A 172 3.75 7.07 12.08
C ALA A 172 3.81 7.78 10.71
N LEU A 173 3.83 7.01 9.62
CA LEU A 173 3.90 7.55 8.25
C LEU A 173 2.51 7.84 7.66
N GLY A 174 1.45 7.27 8.25
CA GLY A 174 0.08 7.46 7.81
C GLY A 174 -0.52 8.78 8.27
N ALA A 175 -0.21 9.25 9.48
CA ALA A 175 -0.88 10.39 10.09
C ALA A 175 -0.63 11.72 9.33
N PRO A 176 -1.67 12.54 9.07
CA PRO A 176 -3.05 12.42 9.56
C PRO A 176 -3.98 11.52 8.72
N ASP A 177 -3.52 11.02 7.57
CA ASP A 177 -4.29 10.17 6.67
C ASP A 177 -3.99 8.67 6.90
N ARG A 178 -4.01 7.86 5.84
CA ARG A 178 -3.59 6.47 5.85
C ARG A 178 -2.66 6.22 4.66
N VAL A 179 -1.72 5.31 4.87
CA VAL A 179 -0.81 4.78 3.85
C VAL A 179 -0.92 3.27 3.79
N LEU A 180 -0.52 2.71 2.64
CA LEU A 180 -0.31 1.29 2.43
C LEU A 180 1.20 1.05 2.43
N LEU A 181 1.60 -0.05 3.05
CA LEU A 181 2.98 -0.46 3.05
C LEU A 181 3.26 -1.51 1.98
N HIS A 182 4.47 -1.50 1.46
CA HIS A 182 5.09 -2.67 0.84
C HIS A 182 6.32 -3.04 1.65
N TYR A 183 6.37 -4.31 2.04
CA TYR A 183 7.45 -4.92 2.79
C TYR A 183 8.20 -5.86 1.87
N ASP A 184 9.53 -5.78 1.91
CA ASP A 184 10.41 -6.57 1.07
C ASP A 184 11.67 -6.93 1.84
N ASP A 185 11.84 -8.24 2.01
CA ASP A 185 12.91 -8.91 2.72
C ASP A 185 13.74 -9.79 1.79
N GLY A 186 13.83 -9.42 0.50
CA GLY A 186 14.68 -10.09 -0.47
C GLY A 186 16.13 -10.23 0.02
N ASP A 187 16.75 -11.37 -0.27
CA ASP A 187 18.10 -11.69 0.22
C ASP A 187 19.14 -10.62 -0.21
N ASP A 188 18.96 -10.00 -1.38
CA ASP A 188 19.83 -8.92 -1.88
C ASP A 188 19.63 -7.59 -1.14
N VAL A 189 18.40 -7.27 -0.70
CA VAL A 189 18.11 -6.13 0.19
C VAL A 189 18.77 -6.36 1.54
N LEU A 190 18.56 -7.53 2.14
CA LEU A 190 19.15 -7.86 3.44
C LEU A 190 20.68 -7.83 3.39
N ALA A 191 21.29 -8.34 2.32
CA ALA A 191 22.73 -8.27 2.10
C ALA A 191 23.23 -6.83 1.96
N SER A 192 22.49 -5.97 1.26
CA SER A 192 22.84 -4.55 1.10
C SER A 192 22.76 -3.80 2.43
N LEU A 193 21.72 -4.02 3.23
CA LEU A 193 21.54 -3.38 4.54
C LEU A 193 22.52 -3.88 5.61
N ALA A 194 23.10 -5.07 5.43
CA ALA A 194 24.08 -5.64 6.34
C ALA A 194 25.51 -5.07 6.19
N GLN A 195 25.75 -4.23 5.17
CA GLN A 195 27.05 -3.60 4.93
C GLN A 195 27.31 -2.49 5.96
N GLU A 196 28.49 -2.49 6.58
CA GLU A 196 28.84 -1.57 7.68
C GLU A 196 28.76 -0.08 7.30
N ARG A 197 29.07 0.28 6.05
CA ARG A 197 29.00 1.67 5.56
C ARG A 197 27.62 2.08 5.05
N MET A 198 26.69 1.14 4.84
CA MET A 198 25.37 1.43 4.27
C MET A 198 24.53 2.42 5.10
N PRO A 199 24.47 2.36 6.44
CA PRO A 199 23.71 3.36 7.21
C PRO A 199 24.19 4.79 6.96
N GLU A 200 25.50 5.00 6.86
CA GLU A 200 26.08 6.31 6.56
C GLU A 200 25.75 6.73 5.12
N LEU A 201 25.95 5.84 4.16
CA LEU A 201 25.73 6.13 2.73
C LEU A 201 24.27 6.42 2.39
N ALA A 202 23.34 5.60 2.89
CA ALA A 202 21.90 5.74 2.63
C ALA A 202 21.31 7.03 3.21
N ARG A 203 21.95 7.62 4.24
CA ARG A 203 21.55 8.87 4.88
C ARG A 203 22.12 10.13 4.23
N ARG A 204 22.94 10.02 3.17
CA ARG A 204 23.60 11.17 2.53
C ARG A 204 22.78 11.84 1.42
N GLY A 205 21.79 11.17 0.83
CA GLY A 205 20.89 11.77 -0.15
C GLY A 205 20.22 10.76 -1.08
N MET A 206 19.74 11.25 -2.22
CA MET A 206 19.09 10.47 -3.27
C MET A 206 19.86 10.53 -4.59
N ALA A 207 19.65 9.53 -5.45
CA ALA A 207 20.38 9.40 -6.70
C ALA A 207 19.93 10.36 -7.81
N THR A 208 18.63 10.50 -8.04
CA THR A 208 18.08 11.40 -9.08
C THR A 208 16.81 12.11 -8.58
N PRO A 209 16.38 13.21 -9.23
CA PRO A 209 15.10 13.85 -8.90
C PRO A 209 13.89 12.93 -9.07
N GLU A 210 13.89 11.99 -10.03
CA GLU A 210 12.81 11.01 -10.17
C GLU A 210 12.75 10.08 -8.94
N HIS A 211 13.90 9.57 -8.49
CA HIS A 211 13.97 8.76 -7.27
C HIS A 211 13.51 9.53 -6.04
N LEU A 212 13.82 10.82 -5.96
CA LEU A 212 13.36 11.70 -4.88
C LEU A 212 11.84 11.82 -4.84
N LEU A 213 11.20 12.06 -5.99
CA LEU A 213 9.74 12.16 -6.09
C LEU A 213 9.06 10.83 -5.69
N ARG A 214 9.65 9.69 -6.09
CA ARG A 214 9.10 8.35 -5.85
C ARG A 214 9.43 7.75 -4.49
N ALA A 215 10.56 8.07 -3.89
CA ALA A 215 11.06 7.41 -2.68
C ALA A 215 11.42 8.37 -1.53
N GLY A 216 11.26 9.69 -1.74
CA GLY A 216 11.53 10.72 -0.73
C GLY A 216 13.02 11.07 -0.64
N ARG A 217 13.37 12.09 0.16
CA ARG A 217 14.76 12.59 0.24
C ARG A 217 15.75 11.60 0.83
N LEU A 218 15.35 10.95 1.91
CA LEU A 218 16.17 10.10 2.75
C LEU A 218 15.27 9.03 3.36
N PRO A 219 15.81 7.81 3.56
CA PRO A 219 15.12 6.79 4.31
C PRO A 219 15.12 7.13 5.81
N VAL A 220 14.15 6.59 6.54
CA VAL A 220 14.30 6.40 7.99
C VAL A 220 15.09 5.11 8.22
N TRP A 221 16.10 5.15 9.08
CA TRP A 221 16.86 3.96 9.43
C TRP A 221 16.49 3.49 10.84
N LEU A 222 16.02 2.26 10.96
CA LEU A 222 15.65 1.62 12.22
C LEU A 222 16.70 0.61 12.64
N ASP A 223 17.44 0.90 13.69
CA ASP A 223 18.36 -0.05 14.33
C ASP A 223 17.61 -0.75 15.48
N LEU A 224 17.19 -1.98 15.24
CA LEU A 224 16.29 -2.72 16.13
C LEU A 224 17.01 -3.91 16.75
N ASP A 225 16.74 -4.17 18.04
CA ASP A 225 17.10 -5.44 18.68
C ASP A 225 15.98 -6.48 18.47
N PRO A 226 16.14 -7.47 17.56
CA PRO A 226 15.11 -8.46 17.30
C PRO A 226 14.87 -9.42 18.48
N SER A 227 15.80 -9.48 19.43
CA SER A 227 15.70 -10.32 20.64
C SER A 227 14.90 -9.66 21.76
N ALA A 228 14.60 -8.37 21.64
CA ALA A 228 13.84 -7.63 22.64
C ALA A 228 12.37 -8.09 22.72
N PRO A 229 11.70 -7.89 23.88
CA PRO A 229 10.26 -8.09 24.01
C PRO A 229 9.46 -7.22 23.04
N ASP A 230 8.26 -7.66 22.64
CA ASP A 230 7.41 -6.97 21.65
C ASP A 230 7.23 -5.48 21.97
N ASP A 231 6.87 -5.14 23.22
CA ASP A 231 6.63 -3.75 23.63
C ASP A 231 7.89 -2.88 23.56
N ALA A 232 9.06 -3.47 23.83
CA ALA A 232 10.33 -2.77 23.72
C ALA A 232 10.70 -2.51 22.24
N ILE A 233 10.38 -3.43 21.34
CA ILE A 233 10.55 -3.22 19.89
C ILE A 233 9.62 -2.09 19.42
N VAL A 234 8.34 -2.10 19.84
CA VAL A 234 7.38 -1.03 19.50
C VAL A 234 7.91 0.33 19.95
N GLU A 235 8.43 0.43 21.16
CA GLU A 235 8.98 1.69 21.69
C GLU A 235 10.25 2.13 20.94
N GLN A 236 11.16 1.20 20.61
CA GLN A 236 12.32 1.50 19.77
C GLN A 236 11.91 2.09 18.42
N VAL A 237 10.92 1.47 17.75
CA VAL A 237 10.42 1.95 16.45
C VAL A 237 9.79 3.34 16.59
N ARG A 238 8.93 3.56 17.59
CA ARG A 238 8.29 4.87 17.83
C ARG A 238 9.33 5.97 18.11
N SER A 239 10.27 5.70 19.00
CA SER A 239 11.32 6.66 19.35
C SER A 239 12.19 7.03 18.15
N GLN A 240 12.57 6.04 17.33
CA GLN A 240 13.42 6.29 16.15
C GLN A 240 12.67 7.02 15.03
N LEU A 241 11.39 6.70 14.80
CA LEU A 241 10.54 7.45 13.86
C LEU A 241 10.32 8.89 14.32
N ALA A 242 10.09 9.12 15.61
CA ALA A 242 9.94 10.45 16.18
C ALA A 242 11.24 11.28 16.03
N ALA A 243 12.40 10.67 16.27
CA ALA A 243 13.70 11.31 16.04
C ALA A 243 13.89 11.68 14.56
N ALA A 244 13.57 10.76 13.64
CA ALA A 244 13.67 11.01 12.20
C ALA A 244 12.70 12.13 11.73
N ARG A 245 11.50 12.20 12.32
CA ARG A 245 10.56 13.31 12.07
C ARG A 245 11.12 14.64 12.56
N ALA A 246 11.75 14.68 13.74
CA ALA A 246 12.38 15.89 14.26
C ALA A 246 13.55 16.36 13.39
N GLU A 247 14.38 15.43 12.89
CA GLU A 247 15.45 15.71 11.91
C GLU A 247 14.87 16.31 10.62
N TYR A 248 13.75 15.77 10.12
CA TYR A 248 13.05 16.33 8.96
C TYR A 248 12.55 17.76 9.22
N GLU A 249 11.98 18.03 10.39
CA GLU A 249 11.49 19.36 10.75
C GLU A 249 12.62 20.39 10.92
N GLU A 250 13.80 19.96 11.38
CA GLU A 250 15.00 20.80 11.35
C GLU A 250 15.47 21.09 9.93
N TYR A 251 15.57 20.07 9.08
CA TYR A 251 15.87 20.23 7.66
C TYR A 251 14.90 21.22 6.99
N HIS A 252 13.60 21.07 7.25
CA HIS A 252 12.57 21.99 6.77
C HIS A 252 12.85 23.43 7.24
N ARG A 253 13.08 23.65 8.54
CA ARG A 253 13.33 25.00 9.08
C ARG A 253 14.55 25.70 8.47
N ARG A 254 15.61 24.97 8.13
CA ARG A 254 16.84 25.54 7.55
C ARG A 254 16.65 25.96 6.09
N ASN A 255 15.76 25.30 5.35
CA ASN A 255 15.54 25.53 3.93
C ASN A 255 14.25 26.32 3.61
N ALA A 256 13.32 26.40 4.55
CA ALA A 256 12.00 26.98 4.34
C ALA A 256 11.98 28.48 4.05
N GLY A 257 11.20 28.85 3.02
CA GLY A 257 10.79 30.22 2.78
C GLY A 257 9.62 30.63 3.67
N ALA A 258 9.27 31.92 3.61
CA ALA A 258 8.12 32.45 4.35
C ALA A 258 6.81 31.79 3.87
N GLY A 259 6.15 31.05 4.77
CA GLY A 259 4.85 30.41 4.51
C GLY A 259 4.90 28.92 4.21
N ASP A 260 6.09 28.32 4.07
CA ASP A 260 6.23 26.89 3.83
C ASP A 260 5.91 26.07 5.10
N ARG A 261 5.08 25.03 4.94
CA ARG A 261 4.79 24.05 5.99
C ARG A 261 5.53 22.73 5.73
N PRO A 262 5.95 22.00 6.78
CA PRO A 262 6.46 20.63 6.63
C PRO A 262 5.48 19.77 5.84
N LEU A 263 5.98 18.86 5.03
CA LEU A 263 5.15 17.92 4.28
C LEU A 263 4.59 16.85 5.23
N ASP A 264 3.37 16.39 4.93
CA ASP A 264 2.74 15.27 5.62
C ASP A 264 3.37 13.93 5.19
N ASP A 265 3.76 13.80 3.92
CA ASP A 265 4.48 12.65 3.35
C ASP A 265 6.01 12.77 3.48
N TRP A 266 6.47 13.18 4.67
CA TRP A 266 7.86 13.51 4.99
C TRP A 266 8.87 12.36 4.82
N ALA A 267 8.39 11.12 4.89
CA ALA A 267 9.19 9.92 4.65
C ALA A 267 8.36 8.86 3.93
N LYS A 268 9.00 8.18 2.98
CA LYS A 268 8.39 7.15 2.12
C LYS A 268 9.10 5.81 2.21
N VAL A 269 10.32 5.78 2.74
CA VAL A 269 11.18 4.60 2.82
C VAL A 269 11.68 4.46 4.25
N VAL A 270 11.61 3.25 4.78
CA VAL A 270 12.20 2.84 6.04
C VAL A 270 13.10 1.64 5.77
N LEU A 271 14.34 1.72 6.23
CA LEU A 271 15.33 0.64 6.16
C LEU A 271 15.54 0.11 7.57
N ALA A 272 15.48 -1.21 7.72
CA ALA A 272 15.69 -1.86 9.00
C ALA A 272 16.63 -3.06 8.79
N PRO A 273 17.91 -2.97 9.19
CA PRO A 273 18.84 -4.09 9.11
C PRO A 273 18.29 -5.33 9.80
N GLY A 274 18.38 -6.47 9.13
CA GLY A 274 17.80 -7.73 9.64
C GLY A 274 16.28 -7.81 9.54
N LEU A 275 15.60 -6.83 8.93
CA LEU A 275 14.18 -6.87 8.58
C LEU A 275 13.94 -6.63 7.08
N GLY A 276 14.55 -5.62 6.48
CA GLY A 276 14.42 -5.32 5.05
C GLY A 276 14.05 -3.86 4.79
N ILE A 277 13.38 -3.63 3.66
CA ILE A 277 12.87 -2.32 3.24
C ILE A 277 11.36 -2.27 3.39
N ILE A 278 10.87 -1.14 3.91
CA ILE A 278 9.45 -0.85 4.06
C ILE A 278 9.18 0.46 3.33
N THR A 279 8.27 0.44 2.36
CA THR A 279 7.87 1.65 1.63
C THR A 279 6.42 1.99 1.87
N ALA A 280 6.12 3.28 2.02
CA ALA A 280 4.81 3.79 2.40
C ALA A 280 4.25 4.74 1.34
N PHE A 281 3.06 4.46 0.83
CA PHE A 281 2.40 5.28 -0.20
C PHE A 281 0.88 5.27 -0.07
N THR A 282 0.21 6.09 -0.89
CA THR A 282 -1.26 6.19 -0.94
C THR A 282 -1.94 4.94 -1.49
N ASP A 283 -1.22 4.07 -2.20
CA ASP A 283 -1.71 2.79 -2.70
C ASP A 283 -0.56 1.78 -2.83
N LYS A 284 -0.93 0.50 -2.96
CA LYS A 284 0.03 -0.60 -3.02
C LYS A 284 0.98 -0.52 -4.22
N ARG A 285 0.50 -0.08 -5.39
CA ARG A 285 1.33 -0.03 -6.61
C ARG A 285 2.45 1.00 -6.46
N ASN A 286 2.11 2.19 -5.98
CA ASN A 286 3.11 3.24 -5.74
C ASN A 286 4.07 2.87 -4.60
N ALA A 287 3.63 2.13 -3.57
CA ALA A 287 4.53 1.59 -2.55
C ALA A 287 5.58 0.64 -3.16
N VAL A 288 5.15 -0.25 -4.07
CA VAL A 288 6.06 -1.13 -4.83
C VAL A 288 7.00 -0.32 -5.73
N THR A 289 6.49 0.68 -6.46
CA THR A 289 7.34 1.56 -7.28
C THR A 289 8.40 2.27 -6.44
N ALA A 290 8.04 2.80 -5.27
CA ALA A 290 8.98 3.43 -4.35
C ALA A 290 10.06 2.45 -3.88
N ASN A 291 9.69 1.19 -3.62
CA ASN A 291 10.64 0.14 -3.28
C ASN A 291 11.63 -0.11 -4.42
N LEU A 292 11.14 -0.32 -5.65
CA LEU A 292 12.00 -0.55 -6.82
C LEU A 292 12.97 0.62 -7.05
N CYS A 293 12.47 1.86 -6.96
CA CYS A 293 13.30 3.06 -7.03
C CYS A 293 14.38 3.09 -5.94
N TYR A 294 14.03 2.74 -4.71
CA TYR A 294 14.99 2.79 -3.62
C TYR A 294 16.00 1.62 -3.68
N ARG A 295 15.60 0.43 -4.14
CA ARG A 295 16.52 -0.67 -4.44
C ARG A 295 17.54 -0.27 -5.51
N ALA A 296 17.08 0.35 -6.60
CA ALA A 296 17.94 0.91 -7.63
C ALA A 296 18.94 1.94 -7.03
N THR A 297 18.48 2.77 -6.10
CA THR A 297 19.35 3.74 -5.39
C THR A 297 20.42 3.03 -4.56
N LEU A 298 20.06 2.01 -3.78
CA LEU A 298 21.02 1.22 -2.99
C LEU A 298 22.07 0.56 -3.89
N GLU A 299 21.64 0.00 -5.02
CA GLU A 299 22.54 -0.62 -5.99
C GLU A 299 23.47 0.41 -6.66
N SER A 300 22.94 1.55 -7.08
CA SER A 300 23.76 2.63 -7.66
C SER A 300 24.79 3.18 -6.68
N ILE A 301 24.43 3.32 -5.40
CA ILE A 301 25.38 3.72 -4.34
C ILE A 301 26.49 2.69 -4.23
N ALA A 302 26.15 1.41 -4.11
CA ALA A 302 27.14 0.34 -3.96
C ALA A 302 28.08 0.25 -5.18
N ASN A 303 27.53 0.41 -6.38
CA ASN A 303 28.28 0.36 -7.64
C ASN A 303 29.24 1.53 -7.79
N ALA A 304 28.72 2.73 -7.57
CA ALA A 304 29.54 3.93 -7.62
C ALA A 304 30.68 3.80 -6.62
N GLU A 305 30.43 3.46 -5.35
CA GLU A 305 31.47 3.33 -4.31
C GLU A 305 32.56 2.28 -4.64
N ALA A 306 32.28 1.32 -5.54
CA ALA A 306 33.31 0.41 -6.07
C ALA A 306 34.20 1.07 -7.16
N VAL A 307 33.64 2.02 -7.93
CA VAL A 307 34.33 2.81 -8.96
C VAL A 307 35.02 4.04 -8.35
N ASP A 308 34.24 4.95 -7.77
CA ASP A 308 34.62 6.23 -7.15
C ASP A 308 33.61 6.63 -6.06
N ARG A 309 33.73 7.80 -5.44
CA ARG A 309 32.76 8.28 -4.43
C ARG A 309 31.41 8.60 -5.07
N PHE A 310 30.30 8.08 -4.51
CA PHE A 310 28.96 8.49 -4.92
C PHE A 310 28.70 9.95 -4.52
N GLU A 311 28.24 10.74 -5.47
CA GLU A 311 27.78 12.11 -5.30
C GLU A 311 26.26 12.16 -5.25
N PHE A 312 25.74 12.98 -4.35
CA PHE A 312 24.30 13.15 -4.15
C PHE A 312 23.89 14.52 -4.64
N ILE A 313 22.63 14.66 -5.03
CA ILE A 313 22.03 15.95 -5.35
C ILE A 313 22.17 16.89 -4.14
N ALA A 314 22.48 18.16 -4.39
CA ALA A 314 22.63 19.16 -3.35
C ALA A 314 21.33 19.34 -2.53
N GLU A 315 21.46 19.58 -1.21
CA GLU A 315 20.32 19.74 -0.30
C GLU A 315 19.31 20.80 -0.77
N ALA A 316 19.80 21.91 -1.34
CA ALA A 316 18.95 22.98 -1.86
C ALA A 316 18.07 22.51 -3.03
N ASP A 317 18.65 21.75 -3.97
CA ASP A 317 17.89 21.19 -5.10
C ASP A 317 16.89 20.14 -4.62
N VAL A 318 17.27 19.30 -3.65
CA VAL A 318 16.36 18.32 -3.03
C VAL A 318 15.14 19.02 -2.43
N TYR A 319 15.35 20.11 -1.67
CA TYR A 319 14.25 20.86 -1.06
C TYR A 319 13.29 21.47 -2.10
N GLU A 320 13.83 22.00 -3.20
CA GLU A 320 13.01 22.52 -4.29
C GLU A 320 12.20 21.43 -5.01
N PHE A 321 12.79 20.25 -5.25
CA PHE A 321 12.11 19.14 -5.91
C PHE A 321 11.01 18.51 -5.05
N GLU A 322 11.24 18.33 -3.74
CA GLU A 322 10.20 17.84 -2.82
C GLU A 322 8.97 18.75 -2.82
N ARG A 323 9.16 20.04 -3.11
CA ARG A 323 8.12 21.06 -3.14
C ARG A 323 7.71 21.48 -4.53
N TRP A 324 8.12 20.74 -5.56
CA TRP A 324 7.89 21.15 -6.94
C TRP A 324 6.40 21.38 -7.16
N PRO A 325 5.93 22.62 -7.40
CA PRO A 325 4.52 22.95 -7.25
C PRO A 325 3.60 22.14 -8.15
N LEU A 326 4.12 21.72 -9.31
CA LEU A 326 3.38 20.91 -10.28
C LEU A 326 3.13 19.50 -9.77
N GLU A 327 4.14 18.84 -9.21
CA GLU A 327 4.00 17.50 -8.65
C GLU A 327 3.21 17.51 -7.35
N ARG A 328 3.42 18.51 -6.47
CA ARG A 328 2.61 18.68 -5.26
C ARG A 328 1.15 18.90 -5.57
N ARG A 329 0.84 19.76 -6.54
CA ARG A 329 -0.53 20.02 -6.95
C ARG A 329 -1.24 18.77 -7.48
N LYS A 330 -0.57 17.94 -8.29
CA LYS A 330 -1.12 16.66 -8.76
C LYS A 330 -1.48 15.74 -7.59
N VAL A 331 -0.58 15.62 -6.61
CA VAL A 331 -0.80 14.80 -5.41
C VAL A 331 -1.96 15.35 -4.59
N GLU A 332 -1.98 16.66 -4.31
CA GLU A 332 -3.02 17.33 -3.53
C GLU A 332 -4.40 17.23 -4.18
N GLU A 333 -4.50 17.48 -5.49
CA GLU A 333 -5.74 17.34 -6.25
C GLU A 333 -6.25 15.89 -6.24
N GLN A 334 -5.34 14.91 -6.40
CA GLN A 334 -5.69 13.50 -6.36
C GLN A 334 -6.17 13.07 -4.97
N VAL A 335 -5.50 13.51 -3.89
CA VAL A 335 -5.91 13.25 -2.50
C VAL A 335 -7.27 13.89 -2.22
N ALA A 336 -7.48 15.14 -2.63
CA ALA A 336 -8.75 15.85 -2.43
C ALA A 336 -9.90 15.16 -3.18
N LYS A 337 -9.67 14.78 -4.44
CA LYS A 337 -10.65 14.02 -5.25
C LYS A 337 -10.99 12.68 -4.61
N GLU A 338 -9.98 11.95 -4.12
CA GLU A 338 -10.18 10.68 -3.44
C GLU A 338 -11.02 10.84 -2.17
N LYS A 339 -10.66 11.78 -1.29
CA LYS A 339 -11.43 12.07 -0.06
C LYS A 339 -12.86 12.52 -0.33
N ALA A 340 -13.10 13.24 -1.43
CA ALA A 340 -14.43 13.67 -1.81
C ALA A 340 -15.29 12.53 -2.39
N ALA A 341 -14.68 11.58 -3.10
CA ALA A 341 -15.39 10.54 -3.85
C ALA A 341 -15.48 9.18 -3.14
N LYS A 342 -14.74 8.98 -2.04
CA LYS A 342 -14.59 7.68 -1.37
C LYS A 342 -14.82 7.80 0.13
N LEU A 343 -15.54 6.84 0.70
CA LEU A 343 -15.85 6.82 2.14
C LEU A 343 -14.69 6.33 3.01
N ILE A 344 -13.90 5.37 2.51
CA ILE A 344 -12.82 4.72 3.26
C ILE A 344 -11.55 4.58 2.40
N PRO A 345 -11.06 5.67 1.77
CA PRO A 345 -9.86 5.60 0.97
C PRO A 345 -8.68 5.11 1.82
N ARG A 346 -7.87 4.23 1.23
CA ARG A 346 -6.61 3.72 1.81
C ARG A 346 -6.78 2.95 3.12
N HIS A 347 -8.00 2.57 3.47
CA HIS A 347 -8.26 1.67 4.58
C HIS A 347 -7.85 0.25 4.19
N ILE A 348 -7.42 -0.54 5.17
CA ILE A 348 -7.17 -1.97 5.05
C ILE A 348 -8.31 -2.70 5.76
N ALA A 349 -9.03 -3.56 5.05
CA ALA A 349 -10.18 -4.27 5.57
C ALA A 349 -10.03 -5.79 5.44
N VAL A 350 -10.20 -6.51 6.55
CA VAL A 350 -10.29 -7.96 6.58
C VAL A 350 -11.76 -8.35 6.60
N ILE A 351 -12.20 -9.12 5.61
CA ILE A 351 -13.59 -9.59 5.47
C ILE A 351 -13.61 -11.10 5.69
N ILE A 352 -14.04 -11.55 6.86
CA ILE A 352 -14.12 -12.98 7.23
C ILE A 352 -15.49 -13.53 6.86
N GLY A 353 -15.54 -14.64 6.12
CA GLY A 353 -16.72 -15.11 5.41
C GLY A 353 -16.89 -14.40 4.05
N GLY A 354 -15.79 -13.97 3.45
CA GLY A 354 -15.74 -13.13 2.25
C GLY A 354 -15.96 -13.86 0.92
N GLY A 355 -16.04 -15.19 0.91
CA GLY A 355 -16.13 -15.99 -0.32
C GLY A 355 -17.50 -15.96 -0.99
N SER A 356 -18.57 -15.62 -0.25
CA SER A 356 -19.94 -15.60 -0.80
C SER A 356 -20.86 -14.61 -0.09
N GLY A 357 -22.07 -14.42 -0.64
CA GLY A 357 -23.16 -13.67 0.00
C GLY A 357 -22.75 -12.26 0.48
N ILE A 358 -23.05 -11.96 1.75
CA ILE A 358 -22.75 -10.67 2.40
C ILE A 358 -21.27 -10.33 2.33
N GLY A 359 -20.38 -11.30 2.62
CA GLY A 359 -18.94 -11.03 2.66
C GLY A 359 -18.37 -10.73 1.29
N ALA A 360 -18.81 -11.45 0.25
CA ALA A 360 -18.40 -11.16 -1.12
C ALA A 360 -18.88 -9.78 -1.59
N ALA A 361 -20.14 -9.42 -1.27
CA ALA A 361 -20.67 -8.08 -1.56
C ALA A 361 -19.88 -6.99 -0.80
N ALA A 362 -19.55 -7.23 0.46
CA ALA A 362 -18.74 -6.32 1.26
C ALA A 362 -17.33 -6.15 0.69
N ALA A 363 -16.64 -7.22 0.30
CA ALA A 363 -15.31 -7.13 -0.30
C ALA A 363 -15.30 -6.21 -1.54
N ARG A 364 -16.32 -6.33 -2.41
CA ARG A 364 -16.50 -5.46 -3.57
C ARG A 364 -16.75 -4.02 -3.17
N ARG A 365 -17.72 -3.80 -2.28
CA ARG A 365 -18.14 -2.47 -1.86
C ARG A 365 -17.03 -1.70 -1.14
N PHE A 366 -16.27 -2.38 -0.27
CA PHE A 366 -15.10 -1.79 0.39
C PHE A 366 -14.03 -1.35 -0.63
N ALA A 367 -13.74 -2.18 -1.63
CA ALA A 367 -12.76 -1.84 -2.67
C ALA A 367 -13.21 -0.69 -3.58
N GLU A 368 -14.50 -0.65 -3.93
CA GLU A 368 -15.13 0.47 -4.65
C GLU A 368 -14.99 1.78 -3.89
N GLU A 369 -15.05 1.73 -2.55
CA GLU A 369 -14.92 2.86 -1.63
C GLU A 369 -13.47 3.15 -1.21
N GLY A 370 -12.50 2.57 -1.92
CA GLY A 370 -11.08 2.92 -1.83
C GLY A 370 -10.26 2.08 -0.86
N ALA A 371 -10.85 1.07 -0.22
CA ALA A 371 -10.12 0.19 0.67
C ALA A 371 -9.32 -0.90 -0.08
N HIS A 372 -8.28 -1.41 0.58
CA HIS A 372 -7.59 -2.64 0.23
C HIS A 372 -8.17 -3.76 1.10
N VAL A 373 -8.57 -4.88 0.49
CA VAL A 373 -9.35 -5.94 1.11
C VAL A 373 -8.58 -7.25 1.18
N VAL A 374 -8.63 -7.90 2.34
CA VAL A 374 -8.25 -9.30 2.51
C VAL A 374 -9.53 -10.11 2.59
N VAL A 375 -9.78 -10.93 1.57
CA VAL A 375 -10.97 -11.77 1.47
C VAL A 375 -10.66 -13.10 2.13
N ALA A 376 -11.22 -13.32 3.32
CA ALA A 376 -10.97 -14.52 4.12
C ALA A 376 -12.20 -15.42 4.14
N ASP A 377 -12.02 -16.68 3.79
CA ASP A 377 -13.09 -17.69 3.84
C ASP A 377 -12.49 -19.07 4.10
N LEU A 378 -13.29 -19.99 4.65
CA LEU A 378 -12.87 -21.39 4.81
C LEU A 378 -12.59 -22.02 3.44
N ASP A 379 -13.37 -21.63 2.43
CA ASP A 379 -13.15 -22.02 1.04
C ASP A 379 -12.15 -21.06 0.36
N GLY A 380 -10.92 -21.55 0.19
CA GLY A 380 -9.82 -20.83 -0.46
C GLY A 380 -10.09 -20.50 -1.94
N ASP A 381 -10.85 -21.34 -2.64
CA ASP A 381 -11.16 -21.11 -4.05
C ASP A 381 -12.20 -20.00 -4.22
N MET A 382 -13.23 -19.99 -3.37
CA MET A 382 -14.26 -18.96 -3.35
C MET A 382 -13.68 -17.59 -2.96
N SER A 383 -12.90 -17.52 -1.87
CA SER A 383 -12.20 -16.28 -1.50
C SER A 383 -11.23 -15.82 -2.59
N GLY A 384 -10.49 -16.76 -3.21
CA GLY A 384 -9.61 -16.50 -4.35
C GLY A 384 -10.35 -15.91 -5.57
N ALA A 385 -11.54 -16.42 -5.89
CA ALA A 385 -12.35 -15.93 -6.99
C ALA A 385 -12.82 -14.48 -6.76
N VAL A 386 -13.32 -14.17 -5.56
CA VAL A 386 -13.74 -12.80 -5.19
C VAL A 386 -12.55 -11.84 -5.22
N ALA A 387 -11.41 -12.22 -4.64
CA ALA A 387 -10.21 -11.38 -4.64
C ALA A 387 -9.71 -11.08 -6.06
N ARG A 388 -9.69 -12.08 -6.95
CA ARG A 388 -9.32 -11.88 -8.37
C ARG A 388 -10.27 -10.94 -9.10
N GLU A 389 -11.57 -11.03 -8.85
CA GLU A 389 -12.52 -10.10 -9.46
C GLU A 389 -12.33 -8.66 -8.94
N VAL A 390 -12.09 -8.49 -7.65
CA VAL A 390 -11.80 -7.16 -7.10
C VAL A 390 -10.49 -6.62 -7.68
N ALA A 391 -9.44 -7.43 -7.74
CA ALA A 391 -8.14 -7.05 -8.29
C ALA A 391 -8.18 -6.73 -9.79
N SER A 392 -9.08 -7.34 -10.56
CA SER A 392 -9.21 -7.04 -12.00
C SER A 392 -9.80 -5.64 -12.26
N LYS A 393 -10.71 -5.18 -11.38
CA LYS A 393 -11.29 -3.82 -11.42
C LYS A 393 -10.38 -2.81 -10.73
N PHE A 394 -9.71 -3.22 -9.65
CA PHE A 394 -8.87 -2.37 -8.81
C PHE A 394 -7.52 -3.07 -8.53
N PRO A 395 -6.54 -2.97 -9.45
CA PRO A 395 -5.26 -3.65 -9.31
C PRO A 395 -4.57 -3.35 -7.97
N GLY A 396 -4.10 -4.42 -7.31
CA GLY A 396 -3.38 -4.33 -6.03
C GLY A 396 -4.25 -4.09 -4.79
N ARG A 397 -5.59 -4.05 -4.92
CA ARG A 397 -6.49 -3.83 -3.78
C ARG A 397 -7.04 -5.08 -3.12
N ALA A 398 -6.76 -6.28 -3.61
CA ALA A 398 -7.35 -7.49 -3.02
C ALA A 398 -6.39 -8.68 -3.00
N VAL A 399 -6.38 -9.38 -1.88
CA VAL A 399 -5.76 -10.69 -1.70
C VAL A 399 -6.73 -11.65 -1.02
N ALA A 400 -6.55 -12.96 -1.23
CA ALA A 400 -7.35 -13.99 -0.60
C ALA A 400 -6.59 -14.69 0.52
N ALA A 401 -7.32 -15.23 1.48
CA ALA A 401 -6.77 -16.04 2.57
C ALA A 401 -7.75 -17.18 2.93
N ALA A 402 -7.33 -18.44 2.75
CA ALA A 402 -8.07 -19.59 3.26
C ALA A 402 -7.98 -19.60 4.80
N THR A 403 -9.10 -19.40 5.48
CA THR A 403 -9.15 -19.16 6.93
C THR A 403 -10.24 -20.00 7.58
N ASP A 404 -9.83 -20.88 8.51
CA ASP A 404 -10.74 -21.52 9.45
C ASP A 404 -10.75 -20.74 10.77
N VAL A 405 -11.84 -20.04 11.05
CA VAL A 405 -11.99 -19.22 12.26
C VAL A 405 -11.98 -20.03 13.57
N ARG A 406 -12.06 -21.36 13.49
CA ARG A 406 -11.99 -22.26 14.65
C ARG A 406 -10.55 -22.62 15.02
N ASP A 407 -9.59 -22.30 14.15
CA ASP A 407 -8.18 -22.58 14.33
C ASP A 407 -7.42 -21.27 14.60
N ASP A 408 -6.82 -21.19 15.78
CA ASP A 408 -6.03 -20.04 16.22
C ASP A 408 -4.82 -19.78 15.30
N ALA A 409 -4.18 -20.83 14.78
CA ALA A 409 -3.05 -20.69 13.87
C ALA A 409 -3.49 -20.14 12.50
N SER A 410 -4.68 -20.53 12.04
CA SER A 410 -5.29 -20.01 10.82
C SER A 410 -5.62 -18.51 10.95
N LEU A 411 -6.18 -18.10 12.10
CA LEU A 411 -6.39 -16.67 12.39
C LEU A 411 -5.08 -15.90 12.49
N ASP A 412 -4.06 -16.45 13.15
CA ASP A 412 -2.73 -15.82 13.22
C ASP A 412 -2.12 -15.62 11.83
N ALA A 413 -2.25 -16.62 10.95
CA ALA A 413 -1.81 -16.54 9.56
C ALA A 413 -2.57 -15.44 8.78
N LEU A 414 -3.89 -15.32 8.95
CA LEU A 414 -4.70 -14.28 8.29
C LEU A 414 -4.21 -12.87 8.65
N PHE A 415 -4.06 -12.56 9.94
CA PHE A 415 -3.64 -11.22 10.37
C PHE A 415 -2.16 -10.96 10.04
N ARG A 416 -1.29 -11.97 10.14
CA ARG A 416 0.10 -11.88 9.66
C ARG A 416 0.14 -11.54 8.17
N GLN A 417 -0.58 -12.28 7.33
CA GLN A 417 -0.63 -12.00 5.89
C GLN A 417 -1.14 -10.59 5.62
N THR A 418 -2.17 -10.14 6.35
CA THR A 418 -2.71 -8.77 6.23
C THR A 418 -1.64 -7.72 6.55
N VAL A 419 -0.89 -7.89 7.63
CA VAL A 419 0.17 -6.97 8.05
C VAL A 419 1.34 -6.98 7.06
N LEU A 420 1.79 -8.15 6.60
CA LEU A 420 2.88 -8.25 5.62
C LEU A 420 2.47 -7.66 4.26
N GLU A 421 1.22 -7.85 3.85
CA GLU A 421 0.73 -7.38 2.56
C GLU A 421 0.46 -5.88 2.56
N PHE A 422 -0.17 -5.32 3.58
CA PHE A 422 -0.62 -3.91 3.54
C PHE A 422 -0.08 -3.04 4.66
N GLY A 423 0.57 -3.62 5.66
CA GLY A 423 1.22 -2.93 6.76
C GLY A 423 0.39 -2.78 8.03
N GLY A 424 -0.89 -3.14 8.05
CA GLY A 424 -1.76 -2.93 9.21
C GLY A 424 -3.21 -3.33 8.97
N LEU A 425 -4.13 -2.77 9.76
CA LEU A 425 -5.57 -3.07 9.68
C LEU A 425 -6.40 -1.89 10.17
N ASP A 426 -7.44 -1.50 9.43
CA ASP A 426 -8.37 -0.45 9.83
C ASP A 426 -9.79 -0.95 10.06
N CYS A 427 -10.19 -2.02 9.34
CA CYS A 427 -11.51 -2.60 9.50
C CYS A 427 -11.49 -4.13 9.57
N LEU A 428 -12.21 -4.69 10.53
CA LEU A 428 -12.59 -6.10 10.53
C LEU A 428 -14.09 -6.20 10.29
N PHE A 429 -14.52 -6.89 9.23
CA PHE A 429 -15.91 -7.29 9.07
C PHE A 429 -16.05 -8.80 9.22
N TYR A 430 -16.62 -9.24 10.35
CA TYR A 430 -16.85 -10.64 10.66
C TYR A 430 -18.25 -11.06 10.22
N THR A 431 -18.36 -11.81 9.13
CA THR A 431 -19.64 -12.32 8.62
C THR A 431 -19.68 -13.84 8.45
N ALA A 432 -18.63 -14.56 8.88
CA ALA A 432 -18.64 -16.02 8.89
C ALA A 432 -19.82 -16.55 9.73
N GLY A 433 -20.45 -17.60 9.20
CA GLY A 433 -21.57 -18.24 9.88
C GLY A 433 -21.89 -19.62 9.32
N LEU A 434 -22.63 -20.36 10.12
CA LEU A 434 -23.11 -21.71 9.79
C LEU A 434 -24.64 -21.71 9.61
N PRO A 435 -25.19 -22.65 8.82
CA PRO A 435 -26.62 -22.87 8.77
C PRO A 435 -27.19 -23.10 10.18
N PRO A 436 -28.35 -22.51 10.53
CA PRO A 436 -28.96 -22.71 11.83
C PRO A 436 -29.33 -24.17 12.08
N ARG A 437 -28.92 -24.72 13.24
CA ARG A 437 -29.40 -26.02 13.69
C ARG A 437 -30.70 -25.85 14.46
N PHE A 438 -31.80 -26.32 13.88
CA PHE A 438 -33.10 -26.34 14.54
C PHE A 438 -33.36 -27.66 15.29
N ALA A 439 -33.62 -27.58 16.59
CA ALA A 439 -34.10 -28.71 17.39
C ALA A 439 -34.86 -28.25 18.64
N PRO A 440 -35.89 -29.00 19.08
CA PRO A 440 -36.51 -28.80 20.39
C PRO A 440 -35.48 -28.86 21.53
N ILE A 441 -35.76 -28.17 22.65
CA ILE A 441 -34.86 -28.13 23.82
C ILE A 441 -34.61 -29.53 24.41
N THR A 442 -35.55 -30.46 24.21
CA THR A 442 -35.47 -31.86 24.67
C THR A 442 -34.65 -32.76 23.74
N GLU A 443 -34.28 -32.28 22.55
CA GLU A 443 -33.61 -33.07 21.50
C GLU A 443 -32.27 -32.45 21.05
N ILE A 444 -32.00 -31.19 21.42
CA ILE A 444 -30.75 -30.50 21.08
C ILE A 444 -29.54 -31.23 21.66
N ARG A 445 -28.52 -31.45 20.83
CA ARG A 445 -27.28 -32.12 21.27
C ARG A 445 -26.23 -31.10 21.70
N ARG A 446 -25.32 -31.50 22.58
CA ARG A 446 -24.15 -30.68 22.95
C ARG A 446 -23.37 -30.25 21.70
N ASP A 447 -23.13 -31.16 20.76
CA ASP A 447 -22.38 -30.87 19.54
C ASP A 447 -23.09 -29.84 18.65
N ASP A 448 -24.43 -29.76 18.69
CA ASP A 448 -25.19 -28.75 17.96
C ASP A 448 -24.90 -27.34 18.50
N LEU A 449 -24.84 -27.21 19.83
CA LEU A 449 -24.48 -25.97 20.51
C LEU A 449 -23.01 -25.61 20.26
N GLN A 450 -22.12 -26.59 20.40
CA GLN A 450 -20.69 -26.40 20.31
C GLN A 450 -20.28 -25.88 18.92
N ARG A 451 -20.76 -26.52 17.84
CA ARG A 451 -20.43 -26.07 16.47
C ARG A 451 -20.85 -24.63 16.19
N GLN A 452 -22.03 -24.23 16.65
CA GLN A 452 -22.53 -22.85 16.48
C GLN A 452 -21.69 -21.85 17.28
N LEU A 453 -21.31 -22.21 18.52
CA LEU A 453 -20.47 -21.37 19.38
C LEU A 453 -19.03 -21.24 18.86
N GLU A 454 -18.44 -22.31 18.33
CA GLU A 454 -17.09 -22.32 17.75
C GLU A 454 -16.95 -21.26 16.64
N VAL A 455 -17.92 -21.18 15.73
CA VAL A 455 -17.87 -20.22 14.62
C VAL A 455 -18.42 -18.85 15.01
N HIS A 456 -19.61 -18.76 15.60
CA HIS A 456 -20.24 -17.45 15.80
C HIS A 456 -19.67 -16.67 16.98
N TYR A 457 -19.16 -17.36 18.00
CA TYR A 457 -18.68 -16.71 19.22
C TYR A 457 -17.17 -16.80 19.37
N LEU A 458 -16.62 -18.01 19.49
CA LEU A 458 -15.18 -18.21 19.76
C LEU A 458 -14.33 -17.64 18.62
N GLY A 459 -14.60 -18.03 17.37
CA GLY A 459 -13.87 -17.51 16.22
C GLY A 459 -13.97 -15.99 16.06
N ALA A 460 -15.15 -15.41 16.34
CA ALA A 460 -15.34 -13.96 16.30
C ALA A 460 -14.53 -13.25 17.38
N VAL A 461 -14.60 -13.71 18.64
CA VAL A 461 -13.82 -13.13 19.76
C VAL A 461 -12.33 -13.21 19.47
N GLN A 462 -11.85 -14.35 18.97
CA GLN A 462 -10.45 -14.57 18.62
C GLN A 462 -9.98 -13.66 17.47
N ALA A 463 -10.81 -13.46 16.45
CA ALA A 463 -10.52 -12.52 15.36
C ALA A 463 -10.51 -11.05 15.84
N ILE A 464 -11.46 -10.67 16.70
CA ILE A 464 -11.56 -9.31 17.27
C ILE A 464 -10.30 -8.98 18.08
N GLY A 465 -9.83 -9.90 18.93
CA GLY A 465 -8.63 -9.70 19.73
C GLY A 465 -7.38 -9.44 18.88
N ARG A 466 -7.18 -10.24 17.81
CA ARG A 466 -6.05 -10.08 16.89
C ARG A 466 -6.13 -8.78 16.09
N ALA A 467 -7.32 -8.42 15.61
CA ALA A 467 -7.55 -7.15 14.94
C ALA A 467 -7.22 -5.97 15.86
N ALA A 468 -7.67 -6.01 17.11
CA ALA A 468 -7.41 -4.97 18.10
C ALA A 468 -5.91 -4.82 18.41
N VAL A 469 -5.14 -5.91 18.47
CA VAL A 469 -3.68 -5.85 18.65
C VAL A 469 -3.01 -5.08 17.51
N VAL A 470 -3.37 -5.37 16.25
CA VAL A 470 -2.82 -4.64 15.08
C VAL A 470 -3.23 -3.16 15.13
N MET A 471 -4.50 -2.87 15.37
CA MET A 471 -5.03 -1.49 15.44
C MET A 471 -4.37 -0.67 16.55
N ARG A 472 -4.11 -1.25 17.73
CA ARG A 472 -3.40 -0.60 18.85
C ARG A 472 -1.95 -0.28 18.51
N ARG A 473 -1.24 -1.20 17.83
CA ARG A 473 0.16 -0.98 17.42
C ARG A 473 0.28 0.22 16.49
N GLN A 474 -0.60 0.32 15.50
CA GLN A 474 -0.60 1.45 14.55
C GLN A 474 -1.12 2.76 15.15
N GLY A 475 -2.00 2.72 16.16
CA GLY A 475 -2.50 3.94 16.82
C GLY A 475 -3.36 4.84 15.93
N LEU A 476 -3.99 4.29 14.88
CA LEU A 476 -4.86 5.02 13.94
C LEU A 476 -6.37 4.78 14.20
N GLY A 477 -6.70 4.24 15.38
CA GLY A 477 -8.03 3.70 15.69
C GLY A 477 -8.43 2.53 14.77
N GLY A 478 -9.73 2.27 14.67
CA GLY A 478 -10.26 1.25 13.76
C GLY A 478 -11.77 1.04 13.88
N SER A 479 -12.31 0.16 13.03
CA SER A 479 -13.72 -0.22 13.06
C SER A 479 -13.90 -1.73 12.93
N ILE A 480 -14.49 -2.34 13.95
CA ILE A 480 -14.85 -3.74 13.98
C ILE A 480 -16.37 -3.83 13.82
N VAL A 481 -16.79 -4.58 12.82
CA VAL A 481 -18.20 -4.82 12.51
C VAL A 481 -18.42 -6.33 12.47
N ALA A 482 -19.53 -6.80 13.02
CA ALA A 482 -19.90 -8.20 12.88
C ALA A 482 -21.37 -8.37 12.54
N SER A 483 -21.66 -9.34 11.67
CA SER A 483 -23.02 -9.75 11.33
C SER A 483 -23.59 -10.61 12.47
N VAL A 484 -24.51 -10.02 13.23
CA VAL A 484 -25.32 -10.76 14.20
C VAL A 484 -26.53 -11.37 13.48
N SER A 485 -27.68 -11.45 14.13
CA SER A 485 -28.93 -11.91 13.52
C SER A 485 -30.08 -11.49 14.39
N LYS A 486 -31.27 -11.41 13.80
CA LYS A 486 -32.54 -11.25 14.51
C LYS A 486 -32.64 -12.22 15.70
N ALA A 487 -32.14 -13.44 15.54
CA ALA A 487 -32.18 -14.48 16.57
C ALA A 487 -31.40 -14.13 17.85
N ALA A 488 -30.54 -13.11 17.83
CA ALA A 488 -29.88 -12.57 19.02
C ALA A 488 -30.83 -11.74 19.91
N LEU A 489 -31.88 -11.16 19.30
CA LEU A 489 -32.83 -10.26 19.97
C LEU A 489 -34.18 -10.92 20.20
N VAL A 490 -34.63 -11.73 19.24
CA VAL A 490 -35.96 -12.34 19.23
C VAL A 490 -35.86 -13.86 19.37
N PRO A 491 -36.51 -14.47 20.36
CA PRO A 491 -36.50 -15.91 20.52
C PRO A 491 -37.21 -16.61 19.36
N GLY A 492 -36.54 -17.60 18.77
CA GLY A 492 -37.09 -18.46 17.72
C GLY A 492 -37.35 -19.87 18.25
N ARG A 493 -38.52 -20.43 17.93
CA ARG A 493 -38.82 -21.85 18.22
C ARG A 493 -37.74 -22.73 17.59
N ASP A 494 -37.23 -23.66 18.41
CA ASP A 494 -36.20 -24.66 18.06
C ASP A 494 -34.81 -24.08 17.75
N ALA A 495 -34.56 -22.79 18.01
CA ALA A 495 -33.35 -22.09 17.54
C ALA A 495 -32.29 -21.86 18.63
N VAL A 496 -32.30 -22.63 19.73
CA VAL A 496 -31.46 -22.35 20.92
C VAL A 496 -29.96 -22.30 20.61
N ALA A 497 -29.46 -23.15 19.71
CA ALA A 497 -28.05 -23.15 19.33
C ALA A 497 -27.66 -21.91 18.51
N TYR A 498 -28.43 -21.62 17.46
CA TYR A 498 -28.17 -20.47 16.60
C TYR A 498 -28.40 -19.14 17.33
N GLY A 499 -29.59 -18.95 17.92
CA GLY A 499 -29.94 -17.74 18.66
C GLY A 499 -29.03 -17.52 19.87
N GLY A 500 -28.73 -18.57 20.63
CA GLY A 500 -27.80 -18.50 21.76
C GLY A 500 -26.39 -18.06 21.33
N SER A 501 -25.85 -18.63 20.24
CA SER A 501 -24.53 -18.24 19.73
C SER A 501 -24.48 -16.80 19.21
N LYS A 502 -25.54 -16.33 18.52
CA LYS A 502 -25.63 -14.95 18.03
C LYS A 502 -25.88 -13.94 19.16
N ALA A 503 -26.61 -14.31 20.20
CA ALA A 503 -26.75 -13.51 21.43
C ALA A 503 -25.42 -13.40 22.19
N ALA A 504 -24.66 -14.49 22.29
CA ALA A 504 -23.32 -14.49 22.88
C ALA A 504 -22.35 -13.58 22.10
N LEU A 505 -22.36 -13.67 20.76
CA LEU A 505 -21.59 -12.78 19.89
C LEU A 505 -21.95 -11.31 20.15
N LEU A 506 -23.25 -11.00 20.17
CA LEU A 506 -23.71 -9.63 20.40
C LEU A 506 -23.19 -9.06 21.73
N GLN A 507 -23.22 -9.86 22.80
CA GLN A 507 -22.67 -9.44 24.07
C GLN A 507 -21.15 -9.25 24.03
N ALA A 508 -20.41 -10.13 23.35
CA ALA A 508 -18.96 -9.96 23.16
C ALA A 508 -18.62 -8.66 22.43
N LEU A 509 -19.38 -8.28 21.39
CA LEU A 509 -19.17 -7.02 20.67
C LEU A 509 -19.34 -5.79 21.59
N ARG A 510 -20.32 -5.82 22.49
CA ARG A 510 -20.52 -4.75 23.49
C ARG A 510 -19.38 -4.67 24.49
N VAL A 511 -18.87 -5.82 24.95
CA VAL A 511 -17.70 -5.86 25.84
C VAL A 511 -16.48 -5.28 25.12
N ALA A 512 -16.22 -5.73 23.88
CA ALA A 512 -15.11 -5.21 23.08
C ALA A 512 -15.26 -3.69 22.80
N ALA A 513 -16.47 -3.18 22.60
CA ALA A 513 -16.71 -1.74 22.46
C ALA A 513 -16.28 -0.94 23.70
N VAL A 514 -16.55 -1.47 24.90
CA VAL A 514 -16.14 -0.86 26.18
C VAL A 514 -14.63 -0.90 26.35
N GLU A 515 -14.00 -2.04 26.05
CA GLU A 515 -12.56 -2.24 26.24
C GLU A 515 -11.69 -1.47 25.23
N LEU A 516 -12.15 -1.35 23.99
CA LEU A 516 -11.36 -0.82 22.87
C LEU A 516 -11.65 0.65 22.55
N GLY A 517 -12.73 1.22 23.10
CA GLY A 517 -13.13 2.60 22.82
C GLY A 517 -12.06 3.64 23.17
N GLY A 518 -11.28 3.39 24.24
CA GLY A 518 -10.16 4.25 24.64
C GLY A 518 -9.01 4.31 23.62
N ASP A 519 -8.90 3.29 22.78
CA ASP A 519 -7.90 3.21 21.70
C ASP A 519 -8.43 3.81 20.38
N GLY A 520 -9.63 4.40 20.39
CA GLY A 520 -10.29 4.89 19.17
C GLY A 520 -10.78 3.77 18.24
N ILE A 521 -10.90 2.54 18.75
CA ILE A 521 -11.41 1.39 17.99
C ILE A 521 -12.90 1.24 18.30
N ARG A 522 -13.73 1.35 17.25
CA ARG A 522 -15.18 1.24 17.35
C ARG A 522 -15.61 -0.20 17.09
N VAL A 523 -16.60 -0.68 17.81
CA VAL A 523 -17.14 -2.05 17.63
C VAL A 523 -18.65 -1.99 17.52
N ASN A 524 -19.22 -2.41 16.40
CA ASN A 524 -20.67 -2.35 16.14
C ASN A 524 -21.19 -3.67 15.56
N ALA A 525 -22.50 -3.89 15.68
CA ALA A 525 -23.18 -5.05 15.16
C ALA A 525 -24.12 -4.67 14.00
N ILE A 526 -24.18 -5.51 12.97
CA ILE A 526 -25.25 -5.45 11.96
C ILE A 526 -26.23 -6.59 12.22
N ASN A 527 -27.46 -6.23 12.54
CA ASN A 527 -28.59 -7.14 12.65
C ASN A 527 -29.25 -7.31 11.27
N ALA A 528 -28.75 -8.27 10.50
CA ALA A 528 -29.30 -8.60 9.18
C ALA A 528 -30.36 -9.73 9.29
N ASP A 529 -31.46 -9.58 8.56
CA ASP A 529 -32.49 -10.62 8.39
C ASP A 529 -32.88 -10.73 6.92
N GLN A 530 -33.18 -11.95 6.48
CA GLN A 530 -33.70 -12.23 5.13
C GLN A 530 -32.84 -11.75 3.95
N ILE A 531 -31.51 -11.72 4.13
CA ILE A 531 -30.58 -11.34 3.07
C ILE A 531 -30.45 -12.48 2.05
N GLU A 532 -30.54 -12.16 0.76
CA GLU A 532 -30.39 -13.10 -0.34
C GLU A 532 -28.96 -13.65 -0.42
N THR A 533 -28.74 -14.79 0.24
CA THR A 533 -27.46 -15.49 0.28
C THR A 533 -27.69 -16.99 0.14
N PRO A 534 -26.68 -17.77 -0.30
CA PRO A 534 -26.78 -19.23 -0.32
C PRO A 534 -27.21 -19.80 1.04
N LEU A 535 -26.64 -19.27 2.13
CA LEU A 535 -26.95 -19.64 3.51
C LEU A 535 -28.42 -19.39 3.87
N PHE A 536 -28.96 -18.22 3.53
CA PHE A 536 -30.35 -17.89 3.81
C PHE A 536 -31.32 -18.75 2.98
N LEU A 537 -31.00 -19.03 1.72
CA LEU A 537 -31.83 -19.88 0.88
C LEU A 537 -31.90 -21.31 1.41
N GLU A 538 -30.79 -21.85 1.92
CA GLU A 538 -30.77 -23.14 2.61
C GLU A 538 -31.62 -23.13 3.89
N PHE A 539 -31.48 -22.09 4.73
CA PHE A 539 -32.30 -21.87 5.91
C PHE A 539 -33.81 -21.84 5.58
N VAL A 540 -34.21 -21.14 4.52
CA VAL A 540 -35.61 -21.06 4.10
C VAL A 540 -36.13 -22.45 3.70
N ARG A 541 -35.34 -23.24 2.97
CA ARG A 541 -35.70 -24.61 2.56
C ARG A 541 -35.89 -25.53 3.76
N GLU A 542 -34.95 -25.53 4.70
CA GLU A 542 -35.07 -26.35 5.92
C GLU A 542 -36.29 -25.93 6.76
N ARG A 543 -36.52 -24.63 6.91
CA ARG A 543 -37.66 -24.13 7.67
C ARG A 543 -38.99 -24.48 7.01
N ALA A 544 -39.09 -24.35 5.68
CA ALA A 544 -40.25 -24.73 4.91
C ALA A 544 -40.56 -26.23 5.08
N ALA A 545 -39.53 -27.09 4.96
CA ALA A 545 -39.64 -28.53 5.19
C ALA A 545 -40.10 -28.87 6.61
N SER A 546 -39.52 -28.24 7.64
CA SER A 546 -39.91 -28.46 9.05
C SER A 546 -41.37 -28.08 9.36
N ARG A 547 -41.97 -27.21 8.53
CA ARG A 547 -43.35 -26.73 8.67
C ARG A 547 -44.33 -27.38 7.70
N GLY A 548 -43.86 -28.20 6.77
CA GLY A 548 -44.68 -28.81 5.73
C GLY A 548 -45.28 -27.80 4.74
N VAL A 549 -44.55 -26.72 4.44
CA VAL A 549 -44.97 -25.68 3.47
C VAL A 549 -43.95 -25.56 2.34
N THR A 550 -44.31 -24.89 1.24
CA THR A 550 -43.39 -24.58 0.14
C THR A 550 -42.42 -23.46 0.51
N VAL A 551 -41.31 -23.34 -0.24
CA VAL A 551 -40.33 -22.25 -0.06
C VAL A 551 -40.98 -20.90 -0.33
N GLU A 552 -41.83 -20.82 -1.35
CA GLU A 552 -42.57 -19.62 -1.75
C GLU A 552 -43.54 -19.18 -0.66
N GLU A 553 -44.29 -20.11 -0.07
CA GLU A 553 -45.16 -19.85 1.08
C GLU A 553 -44.34 -19.35 2.29
N GLN A 554 -43.18 -19.97 2.55
CA GLN A 554 -42.32 -19.55 3.65
C GLN A 554 -41.74 -18.14 3.43
N LEU A 555 -41.35 -17.80 2.20
CA LEU A 555 -40.91 -16.44 1.84
C LEU A 555 -42.05 -15.42 1.94
N ALA A 556 -43.28 -15.80 1.53
CA ALA A 556 -44.46 -14.93 1.68
C ALA A 556 -44.77 -14.64 3.17
N VAL A 557 -44.61 -15.65 4.04
CA VAL A 557 -44.73 -15.47 5.50
C VAL A 557 -43.66 -14.53 6.05
N TYR A 558 -42.42 -14.59 5.54
CA TYR A 558 -41.37 -13.67 5.99
C TYR A 558 -41.64 -12.24 5.54
N ARG A 559 -42.04 -12.08 4.28
CA ARG A 559 -42.43 -10.80 3.68
C ARG A 559 -43.55 -10.12 4.47
N SER A 560 -44.57 -10.85 4.89
CA SER A 560 -45.74 -10.26 5.58
C SER A 560 -45.48 -9.82 7.02
N ARG A 561 -44.32 -10.15 7.60
CA ARG A 561 -43.97 -9.85 9.00
C ARG A 561 -43.23 -8.53 9.17
N ASN A 562 -42.50 -8.07 8.17
CA ASN A 562 -41.78 -6.81 8.23
C ASN A 562 -42.61 -5.66 7.61
N LEU A 563 -42.36 -4.45 8.08
CA LEU A 563 -43.17 -3.27 7.75
C LEU A 563 -43.05 -2.85 6.28
N MET A 564 -41.92 -3.11 5.64
CA MET A 564 -41.68 -2.77 4.24
C MET A 564 -42.22 -3.81 3.25
N GLY A 565 -42.65 -4.98 3.73
CA GLY A 565 -43.18 -6.03 2.86
C GLY A 565 -42.13 -6.62 1.91
N VAL A 566 -40.89 -6.79 2.37
CA VAL A 566 -39.75 -7.29 1.56
C VAL A 566 -39.18 -8.61 2.09
N THR A 567 -38.50 -9.37 1.24
CA THR A 567 -37.69 -10.56 1.59
C THR A 567 -36.62 -10.71 0.51
N LEU A 568 -35.58 -11.51 0.75
CA LEU A 568 -34.44 -11.63 -0.19
C LEU A 568 -33.82 -10.24 -0.42
N ILE A 569 -33.52 -9.56 0.68
CA ILE A 569 -32.86 -8.26 0.65
C ILE A 569 -31.46 -8.46 0.04
N PRO A 570 -31.02 -7.64 -0.92
CA PRO A 570 -29.71 -7.82 -1.54
C PRO A 570 -28.57 -7.73 -0.51
N PRO A 571 -27.53 -8.57 -0.61
CA PRO A 571 -26.37 -8.52 0.30
C PRO A 571 -25.64 -7.18 0.27
N GLU A 572 -25.76 -6.42 -0.82
CA GLU A 572 -25.25 -5.06 -0.98
C GLU A 572 -25.80 -4.10 0.09
N ALA A 573 -27.04 -4.29 0.57
CA ALA A 573 -27.61 -3.46 1.61
C ALA A 573 -26.85 -3.57 2.95
N VAL A 574 -26.32 -4.76 3.24
CA VAL A 574 -25.47 -4.99 4.42
C VAL A 574 -24.05 -4.47 4.17
N ALA A 575 -23.53 -4.66 2.95
CA ALA A 575 -22.22 -4.15 2.54
C ALA A 575 -22.13 -2.62 2.63
N ASP A 576 -23.18 -1.90 2.20
CA ASP A 576 -23.28 -0.44 2.30
C ASP A 576 -23.19 0.03 3.76
N LEU A 577 -23.95 -0.61 4.65
CA LEU A 577 -23.92 -0.30 6.06
C LEU A 577 -22.56 -0.62 6.70
N ALA A 578 -21.93 -1.73 6.32
CA ALA A 578 -20.61 -2.12 6.81
C ALA A 578 -19.55 -1.08 6.43
N VAL A 579 -19.57 -0.55 5.20
CA VAL A 579 -18.68 0.55 4.79
C VAL A 579 -18.96 1.83 5.56
N LEU A 580 -20.23 2.20 5.74
CA LEU A 580 -20.60 3.39 6.51
C LEU A 580 -20.09 3.30 7.95
N LEU A 581 -20.28 2.14 8.60
CA LEU A 581 -19.76 1.85 9.92
C LEU A 581 -18.23 1.84 9.96
N ALA A 582 -17.55 1.48 8.88
CA ALA A 582 -16.09 1.58 8.79
C ALA A 582 -15.60 3.04 8.65
N SER A 583 -16.39 3.91 8.00
CA SER A 583 -16.01 5.29 7.68
C SER A 583 -16.08 6.28 8.84
N ASP A 584 -15.47 7.45 8.64
CA ASP A 584 -15.52 8.59 9.58
C ASP A 584 -16.92 9.19 9.76
N ARG A 585 -17.89 8.81 8.92
CA ARG A 585 -19.30 9.19 9.09
C ARG A 585 -19.89 8.63 10.39
N PHE A 586 -19.36 7.50 10.87
CA PHE A 586 -19.76 6.84 12.12
C PHE A 586 -18.67 6.92 13.20
N ARG A 587 -17.75 7.91 13.13
CA ARG A 587 -16.61 8.04 14.06
C ARG A 587 -16.95 8.19 15.55
N PHE A 588 -18.21 8.46 15.89
CA PHE A 588 -18.70 8.56 17.28
C PHE A 588 -19.70 7.46 17.64
N THR A 589 -19.81 6.41 16.83
CA THR A 589 -20.73 5.29 17.05
C THR A 589 -19.96 4.01 17.38
N THR A 590 -20.18 3.47 18.59
CA THR A 590 -19.61 2.22 19.08
C THR A 590 -20.60 1.56 20.04
N GLY A 591 -20.58 0.23 20.12
CA GLY A 591 -21.51 -0.58 20.92
C GLY A 591 -22.92 -0.71 20.35
N ASP A 592 -23.15 -0.20 19.14
CA ASP A 592 -24.47 -0.09 18.53
C ASP A 592 -24.87 -1.35 17.74
N ILE A 593 -26.18 -1.52 17.54
CA ILE A 593 -26.77 -2.57 16.70
C ILE A 593 -27.65 -1.90 15.64
N LEU A 594 -27.21 -1.94 14.39
CA LEU A 594 -27.94 -1.37 13.26
C LEU A 594 -28.61 -2.49 12.46
N THR A 595 -29.88 -2.30 12.13
CA THR A 595 -30.73 -3.37 11.56
C THR A 595 -30.96 -3.19 10.06
N VAL A 596 -30.89 -4.30 9.32
CA VAL A 596 -31.19 -4.41 7.88
C VAL A 596 -32.14 -5.60 7.68
N ASP A 597 -33.46 -5.36 7.79
CA ASP A 597 -34.47 -6.44 7.85
C ASP A 597 -35.85 -6.10 7.24
N GLY A 598 -36.01 -4.93 6.62
CA GLY A 598 -37.31 -4.43 6.15
C GLY A 598 -38.24 -3.91 7.26
N GLY A 599 -37.71 -3.66 8.46
CA GLY A 599 -38.41 -3.11 9.61
C GLY A 599 -39.24 -4.15 10.34
N LEU A 600 -38.62 -5.16 10.94
CA LEU A 600 -39.36 -6.18 11.71
C LEU A 600 -39.61 -5.70 13.16
N PRO A 601 -40.87 -5.41 13.58
CA PRO A 601 -41.12 -4.74 14.86
C PRO A 601 -40.67 -5.51 16.10
N GLU A 602 -40.75 -6.84 16.06
CA GLU A 602 -40.31 -7.69 17.17
C GLU A 602 -38.79 -7.64 17.40
N ALA A 603 -38.01 -7.26 16.38
CA ALA A 603 -36.56 -7.26 16.38
C ALA A 603 -35.94 -5.86 16.56
N PHE A 604 -36.75 -4.83 16.81
CA PHE A 604 -36.24 -3.49 17.07
C PHE A 604 -35.30 -3.49 18.28
N PRO A 605 -34.04 -3.06 18.11
CA PRO A 605 -33.11 -2.90 19.24
C PRO A 605 -33.72 -1.99 20.30
N ARG A 606 -33.53 -2.32 21.58
CA ARG A 606 -34.05 -1.57 22.74
C ARG A 606 -32.93 -1.19 23.69
#